data_AF-A0A0F3M557-F1
#
_entry.id   AF-A0A0F3M557-F1
#
_cell.length_a   1.000
_cell.length_b   1.000
_cell.length_c   1.000
_cell.angle_alpha   90.00
_cell.angle_beta   90.00
_cell.angle_gamma   90.00
#
_symmetry.space_group_name_H-M   'P 1'
#
loop_
_entity.id
_entity.type
_entity.pdbx_description
1 polymer ?
#
loop_
_entity_poly.entity_id
_entity_poly.type
_entity_poly.pdbx_seq_one_letter_code
_entity_poly.pdbx_strand_id
1 'polypeptide(L)' 'MVLEYLREYRTYFHIGQNYGISESSAYKAVKLVEDTIVKH' A
#
# COMPACT_ATOMS: atom_id res chain seq x y z
N MET A 1 -4.86 10.67 4.83
CA MET A 1 -5.57 9.36 5.01
C MET A 1 -4.54 8.26 5.30
N VAL A 2 -4.86 7.12 5.93
CA VAL A 2 -3.82 6.11 6.35
C VAL A 2 -2.91 5.63 5.20
N LEU A 3 -3.39 5.71 3.96
CA LEU A 3 -2.67 5.39 2.72
C LEU A 3 -1.62 6.46 2.36
N GLU A 4 -1.88 7.72 2.67
CA GLU A 4 -0.90 8.80 2.52
C GLU A 4 0.20 8.70 3.56
N TYR A 5 -0.14 8.31 4.80
CA TYR A 5 0.86 7.97 5.82
C TYR A 5 1.77 6.82 5.36
N LEU A 6 1.19 5.79 4.73
CA LEU A 6 1.99 4.70 4.16
C LEU A 6 2.89 5.19 3.03
N ARG A 7 2.41 6.01 2.08
CA ARG A 7 3.26 6.58 1.01
C ARG A 7 4.35 7.53 1.51
N GLU A 8 4.06 8.31 2.55
CA GLU A 8 4.96 9.37 3.03
C GLU A 8 6.02 8.83 4.00
N TYR A 9 5.71 7.76 4.75
CA TYR A 9 6.62 7.18 5.75
C TYR A 9 7.11 5.75 5.45
N ARG A 10 6.50 5.01 4.52
CA ARG A 10 6.82 3.58 4.30
C ARG A 10 6.90 3.21 2.81
N THR A 11 8.09 2.85 2.35
CA THR A 11 8.26 2.29 0.99
C THR A 11 7.45 1.00 0.83
N TYR A 12 6.97 0.73 -0.39
CA TYR A 12 6.29 -0.54 -0.72
C TYR A 12 7.18 -1.75 -0.41
N PHE A 13 8.50 -1.60 -0.47
CA PHE A 13 9.47 -2.58 -0.01
C PHE A 13 9.34 -2.90 1.49
N HIS A 14 9.27 -1.89 2.36
CA HIS A 14 9.09 -2.11 3.80
C HIS A 14 7.73 -2.74 4.14
N ILE A 15 6.68 -2.36 3.42
CA ILE A 15 5.36 -2.99 3.55
C ILE A 15 5.47 -4.46 3.13
N GLY A 16 6.10 -4.71 1.99
CA GLY A 16 6.38 -6.07 1.51
C GLY A 16 7.11 -6.93 2.54
N GLN A 17 8.21 -6.43 3.09
CA GLN A 17 8.97 -7.11 4.14
C GLN A 17 8.14 -7.38 5.41
N ASN A 18 7.33 -6.41 5.85
CA ASN A 18 6.50 -6.55 7.06
C ASN A 18 5.40 -7.62 6.90
N TYR A 19 4.85 -7.76 5.69
CA TYR A 19 3.78 -8.72 5.39
C TYR A 19 4.28 -9.98 4.69
N GLY A 20 5.60 -10.13 4.47
CA GLY A 20 6.17 -11.27 3.75
C GLY A 20 5.75 -11.36 2.28
N ILE A 21 5.37 -10.23 1.67
CA ILE A 21 4.92 -10.17 0.27
C ILE A 21 5.92 -9.38 -0.59
N SER A 22 5.93 -9.66 -1.89
CA SER A 22 6.73 -8.88 -2.83
C SER A 22 6.25 -7.42 -2.89
N GLU A 23 7.18 -6.50 -3.13
CA GLU A 23 6.88 -5.07 -3.29
C GLU A 23 5.75 -4.81 -4.29
N SER A 24 5.76 -5.53 -5.41
CA SER A 24 4.74 -5.43 -6.46
C SER A 24 3.35 -5.81 -5.96
N SER A 25 3.27 -6.79 -5.05
CA SER A 25 2.01 -7.21 -4.42
C SER A 25 1.53 -6.17 -3.41
N ALA A 26 2.45 -5.58 -2.63
CA ALA A 26 2.14 -4.48 -1.74
C ALA A 26 1.61 -3.26 -2.50
N TYR A 27 2.23 -2.88 -3.62
CA TYR A 27 1.77 -1.80 -4.49
C TYR A 27 0.35 -2.05 -5.03
N LYS A 28 0.11 -3.25 -5.58
CA LYS A 28 -1.22 -3.63 -6.10
C LYS A 28 -2.29 -3.59 -5.01
N ALA A 29 -1.99 -4.10 -3.82
CA ALA A 29 -2.93 -4.08 -2.70
C ALA A 29 -3.28 -2.65 -2.27
N VAL A 30 -2.28 -1.77 -2.14
CA VAL A 30 -2.52 -0.35 -1.82
C VAL A 30 -3.36 0.32 -2.90
N LYS A 31 -3.04 0.10 -4.19
CA LYS A 31 -3.79 0.66 -5.33
C LYS A 31 -5.25 0.20 -5.35
N LEU A 32 -5.51 -1.08 -5.04
CA LEU A 32 -6.87 -1.64 -4.96
C LEU A 32 -7.68 -1.01 -3.82
N VAL A 33 -7.05 -0.85 -2.66
CA VAL A 33 -7.68 -0.22 -1.50
C VAL A 33 -7.97 1.27 -1.78
N GLU A 34 -7.05 2.00 -2.39
CA GLU A 34 -7.28 3.38 -2.85
C GLU A 34 -8.45 3.46 -3.84
N ASP A 35 -8.50 2.61 -4.88
CA ASP A 35 -9.59 2.59 -5.86
C ASP A 35 -10.96 2.26 -5.23
N THR A 36 -10.97 1.38 -4.23
CA THR A 36 -12.19 1.00 -3.51
C THR A 36 -12.73 2.14 -2.65
N ILE A 37 -11.83 2.86 -1.96
CA ILE A 37 -12.23 3.94 -1.03
C ILE A 37 -12.57 5.23 -1.79
N VAL A 38 -11.87 5.56 -2.88
CA VAL A 38 -12.09 6.79 -3.66
C VAL A 38 -13.38 6.74 -4.48
N LYS A 39 -13.91 5.55 -4.77
CA LYS A 39 -15.18 5.39 -5.50
C LYS A 39 -16.44 5.51 -4.64
N HIS A 40 -16.31 5.65 -3.31
CA HIS A 40 -17.44 5.79 -2.39
C HIS A 40 -17.43 7.16 -1.72
#